data_AF-A0A3M1BVF4-F1
#
_entry.id   AF-A0A3M1BVF4-F1
#
_cell.length_a   1.000
_cell.length_b   1.000
_cell.length_c   1.000
_cell.angle_alpha   90.00
_cell.angle_beta   90.00
_cell.angle_gamma   90.00
#
_symmetry.space_group_name_H-M   'P 1'
#
loop_
_entity.id
_entity.type
_entity.pdbx_description
1 polymer ?
#
loop_
_entity_poly.entity_id
_entity_poly.type
_entity_poly.pdbx_seq_one_letter_code
_entity_poly.pdbx_strand_id
1 'polypeptide(L)'
;MKWELFRADCKLCDKMENMIRESFPLVNLEVHRASECIDGSCCKLAENYGIRCVPTLVINGKIVAEGIVDKNVIDELRRKYYKV
;
A
#
# COMPACT_ATOMS: atom_id res chain seq x y z
N MET A 1 -12.65 6.78 -1.97
CA MET A 1 -12.03 5.48 -1.63
C MET A 1 -10.61 5.76 -1.18
N LYS A 2 -10.20 5.31 0.00
CA LYS A 2 -8.87 5.61 0.55
C LYS A 2 -7.91 4.47 0.22
N TRP A 3 -6.81 4.78 -0.47
CA TRP A 3 -5.73 3.85 -0.78
C TRP A 3 -4.47 4.30 -0.05
N GLU A 4 -3.90 3.42 0.75
CA GLU A 4 -2.75 3.70 1.59
C GLU A 4 -1.68 2.63 1.39
N LEU A 5 -0.42 3.05 1.18
CA LEU A 5 0.72 2.15 1.08
C LEU A 5 1.70 2.41 2.23
N PHE A 6 1.93 1.40 3.05
CA PHE A 6 2.94 1.42 4.11
C PHE A 6 4.26 0.86 3.59
N ARG A 7 5.37 1.59 3.76
CA ARG A 7 6.69 1.20 3.24
C ARG A 7 7.86 1.64 4.12
N ALA A 8 9.00 0.94 3.99
CA ALA A 8 10.26 1.25 4.69
C ALA A 8 11.43 1.55 3.72
N ASP A 9 11.20 2.38 2.70
CA ASP A 9 12.21 2.89 1.76
C ASP A 9 13.22 1.86 1.25
N CYS A 10 12.66 0.74 0.81
CA CYS A 10 13.35 -0.43 0.31
C CYS A 10 13.08 -0.64 -1.19
N LYS A 11 13.95 -1.35 -1.91
CA LYS A 11 13.73 -1.62 -3.35
C LYS A 11 12.43 -2.37 -3.66
N LEU A 12 12.01 -3.28 -2.76
CA LEU A 12 10.73 -3.97 -2.89
C LEU A 12 9.55 -3.01 -2.70
N CYS A 13 9.72 -2.02 -1.84
CA CYS A 13 8.75 -0.98 -1.57
C CYS A 13 8.57 -0.08 -2.79
N ASP A 14 9.67 0.32 -3.44
CA ASP A 14 9.65 1.08 -4.70
C ASP A 14 8.95 0.32 -5.81
N LYS A 15 9.27 -0.97 -5.96
CA LYS A 15 8.63 -1.82 -6.96
C LYS A 15 7.12 -1.93 -6.74
N MET A 16 6.68 -2.05 -5.49
CA MET A 16 5.25 -2.13 -5.15
C MET A 16 4.56 -0.79 -5.43
N GLU A 17 5.14 0.33 -5.01
CA GLU A 17 4.58 1.66 -5.25
C GLU A 17 4.42 1.94 -6.76
N ASN A 18 5.46 1.68 -7.56
CA ASN A 18 5.42 1.87 -9.00
C ASN A 18 4.34 1.00 -9.65
N MET A 19 4.27 -0.29 -9.27
CA MET A 19 3.25 -1.21 -9.79
C MET A 19 1.82 -0.71 -9.51
N ILE A 20 1.54 -0.21 -8.30
CA ILE A 20 0.23 0.33 -7.94
C ILE A 20 -0.06 1.62 -8.73
N ARG A 21 0.90 2.55 -8.82
CA ARG A 21 0.72 3.81 -9.56
C ARG A 21 0.48 3.59 -11.05
N GLU A 22 1.21 2.66 -11.67
CA GLU A 22 1.03 2.29 -13.08
C GLU A 22 -0.30 1.58 -13.32
N SER A 23 -0.71 0.70 -12.40
CA SER A 23 -1.93 -0.11 -12.55
C SER A 23 -3.21 0.68 -12.27
N PHE A 24 -3.12 1.72 -11.43
CA PHE A 24 -4.23 2.49 -10.90
C PHE A 24 -3.95 4.01 -10.95
N PRO A 25 -3.68 4.60 -12.14
CA PRO A 25 -3.20 5.98 -12.24
C PRO A 25 -4.18 7.04 -11.73
N LEU A 26 -5.47 6.70 -11.62
CA LEU A 26 -6.52 7.61 -11.15
C LEU A 26 -6.75 7.54 -9.63
N VAL A 27 -6.13 6.61 -8.90
CA VAL A 27 -6.31 6.52 -7.44
C VAL A 27 -5.36 7.49 -6.75
N ASN A 28 -5.89 8.23 -5.77
CA ASN A 28 -5.06 8.99 -4.86
C ASN A 28 -4.43 8.04 -3.85
N LEU A 29 -3.20 7.61 -4.13
CA LEU A 29 -2.41 6.74 -3.27
C LEU A 29 -1.65 7.56 -2.21
N GLU A 30 -2.10 7.47 -0.97
CA GLU A 30 -1.38 7.99 0.21
C GLU A 30 -0.25 7.02 0.56
N VAL A 31 0.96 7.54 0.80
CA VAL A 31 2.14 6.72 1.07
C VAL A 31 2.71 7.08 2.43
N HIS A 32 2.72 6.10 3.33
CA HIS A 32 3.31 6.20 4.67
C HIS A 32 4.73 5.66 4.62
N ARG A 33 5.73 6.57 4.59
CA ARG A 33 7.15 6.20 4.53
C ARG A 33 7.74 6.16 5.93
N ALA A 34 8.33 5.03 6.33
CA ALA A 34 8.95 4.90 7.65
C ALA A 34 9.99 6.01 7.94
N SER A 35 10.69 6.52 6.92
CA SER A 35 11.67 7.62 7.07
C SER A 35 11.04 8.98 7.42
N GLU A 36 9.78 9.21 7.08
CA GLU A 36 9.06 10.47 7.34
C GLU A 36 8.48 10.51 8.77
N CYS A 37 8.53 9.39 9.50
CA CYS A 37 7.82 9.21 10.76
C CYS A 37 8.80 9.22 11.94
N ILE A 38 9.35 10.42 12.20
CA ILE A 38 10.43 10.68 13.17
C ILE A 38 10.04 10.27 14.62
N ASP A 39 8.76 10.35 14.96
CA ASP A 39 8.20 10.04 16.28
C ASP A 39 7.57 8.64 16.40
N GLY A 40 7.70 7.82 15.35
CA GLY A 40 7.09 6.49 15.28
C GLY A 40 5.56 6.51 15.02
N SER A 41 4.98 7.65 14.65
CA SER A 41 3.55 7.77 14.30
C SER A 41 3.09 6.75 13.26
N CYS A 42 3.90 6.49 12.22
CA CYS A 42 3.55 5.49 11.20
C CYS A 42 3.64 4.06 11.71
N CYS A 43 4.54 3.75 12.65
CA CYS A 43 4.58 2.44 13.29
C CYS A 43 3.30 2.20 14.11
N LYS A 44 2.84 3.20 14.88
CA LYS A 44 1.57 3.13 15.61
C LYS A 44 0.38 2.99 14.68
N LEU A 45 0.36 3.74 13.57
CA LEU A 45 -0.69 3.63 12.57
C LEU A 45 -0.69 2.25 11.90
N ALA A 46 0.48 1.73 11.53
CA ALA A 46 0.63 0.40 10.96
C ALA A 46 0.16 -0.70 11.94
N GLU A 47 0.50 -0.57 13.22
CA GLU A 47 0.05 -1.46 14.30
C GLU A 47 -1.48 -1.44 14.45
N ASN A 48 -2.11 -0.25 14.41
CA ASN A 48 -3.58 -0.12 14.45
C ASN A 48 -4.27 -0.84 13.28
N TYR A 49 -3.64 -0.90 12.10
CA TYR A 49 -4.13 -1.67 10.96
C TYR A 49 -3.81 -3.16 11.04
N GLY A 50 -2.97 -3.60 11.99
CA GLY A 50 -2.49 -4.98 12.09
C GLY A 50 -1.42 -5.35 11.06
N ILE A 51 -0.70 -4.36 10.54
CA ILE A 51 0.36 -4.55 9.52
C ILE A 51 1.57 -5.22 10.18
N ARG A 52 2.00 -6.34 9.60
CA ARG A 52 3.13 -7.14 10.11
C ARG A 52 4.39 -7.04 9.27
N CYS A 53 4.27 -6.57 8.02
CA CYS A 53 5.39 -6.38 7.12
C CYS A 53 5.13 -5.21 6.16
N VAL A 54 6.17 -4.79 5.46
CA VAL A 54 6.10 -3.78 4.39
C VAL A 54 6.81 -4.30 3.14
N PRO A 55 6.40 -3.89 1.92
CA PRO A 55 5.29 -2.97 1.64
C PRO A 55 3.92 -3.61 1.89
N THR A 56 2.94 -2.84 2.37
CA THR A 56 1.56 -3.31 2.60
C THR A 56 0.55 -2.31 2.08
N LEU A 57 -0.40 -2.79 1.29
CA LEU A 57 -1.47 -1.99 0.70
C LEU A 57 -2.75 -2.14 1.54
N VAL A 58 -3.30 -1.00 1.94
CA VAL A 58 -4.56 -0.87 2.66
C VAL A 58 -5.55 -0.13 1.78
N ILE A 59 -6.77 -0.65 1.66
CA ILE A 59 -7.88 0.01 0.95
C ILE A 59 -9.07 0.11 1.88
N ASN A 60 -9.57 1.33 2.09
CA ASN A 60 -10.67 1.64 3.01
C ASN A 60 -10.45 1.00 4.40
N GLY A 61 -9.23 1.12 4.92
CA GLY A 61 -8.82 0.60 6.22
C GLY A 61 -8.70 -0.91 6.35
N LYS A 62 -8.73 -1.67 5.24
CA LYS A 62 -8.49 -3.11 5.22
C LYS A 62 -7.18 -3.43 4.51
N ILE A 63 -6.33 -4.26 5.13
CA ILE A 63 -5.18 -4.85 4.44
C ILE A 63 -5.70 -5.70 3.29
N VAL A 64 -5.28 -5.37 2.07
CA VAL A 64 -5.66 -6.11 0.85
C VAL A 64 -4.49 -6.83 0.21
N ALA A 65 -3.25 -6.42 0.54
CA ALA A 65 -2.04 -7.08 0.10
C ALA A 65 -0.88 -6.78 1.06
N GLU A 66 -0.11 -7.83 1.37
CA GLU A 66 1.12 -7.75 2.15
C GLU A 66 2.29 -8.23 1.27
N GLY A 67 3.40 -7.50 1.29
CA GLY A 67 4.56 -7.74 0.45
C GLY A 67 4.39 -7.30 -1.02
N ILE A 68 5.35 -7.69 -1.86
CA ILE A 68 5.24 -7.55 -3.31
C ILE A 68 4.20 -8.52 -3.83
N VAL A 69 3.24 -7.99 -4.59
CA VAL A 69 2.19 -8.80 -5.21
C VAL A 69 2.52 -9.17 -6.64
N ASP A 70 1.85 -10.22 -7.13
CA ASP A 70 1.87 -10.60 -8.53
C ASP A 70 0.73 -9.94 -9.31
N LYS A 71 0.70 -10.21 -10.62
CA LYS A 71 -0.31 -9.67 -11.53
C LYS A 71 -1.74 -10.13 -11.19
N ASN A 72 -1.91 -11.35 -10.67
CA ASN A 72 -3.23 -11.88 -10.37
C ASN A 72 -3.92 -11.05 -9.27
N VAL A 73 -3.14 -10.68 -8.24
CA VAL A 73 -3.63 -9.80 -7.17
C VAL A 73 -4.01 -8.42 -7.72
N ILE A 74 -3.20 -7.85 -8.63
CA ILE A 74 -3.54 -6.58 -9.29
C ILE A 74 -4.85 -6.67 -10.07
N ASP A 75 -5.06 -7.75 -10.82
CA ASP A 75 -6.28 -7.98 -11.60
C ASP A 75 -7.52 -8.17 -10.69
N GLU A 76 -7.36 -8.81 -9.53
CA GLU A 76 -8.39 -8.89 -8.49
C GLU A 76 -8.73 -7.52 -7.90
N LEU A 77 -7.72 -6.74 -7.52
CA LEU A 77 -7.91 -5.37 -7.03
C LEU A 77 -8.61 -4.50 -8.06
N ARG A 78 -8.26 -4.63 -9.34
CA ARG A 78 -8.91 -3.91 -10.43
C ARG A 78 -10.41 -4.24 -10.53
N ARG A 79 -10.76 -5.53 -10.57
CA ARG A 79 -12.17 -5.97 -10.62
C ARG A 79 -12.99 -5.47 -9.42
N LYS A 80 -12.37 -5.41 -8.24
CA LYS A 80 -13.07 -5.09 -6.98
C LYS A 80 -13.17 -3.60 -6.69
N TYR A 81 -12.12 -2.83 -6.97
CA TYR A 81 -11.97 -1.46 -6.49
C TYR A 81 -11.79 -0.43 -7.61
N TYR A 82 -11.43 -0.87 -8.82
CA TYR A 82 -11.12 0.01 -9.94
C TYR A 82 -12.09 -0.25 -11.10
N LYS A 83 -13.37 -0.01 -10.85
CA LYS A 83 -14.39 0.11 -11.89
C LYS A 83 -14.35 1.55 -12.37
N VAL A 84 -13.64 1.77 -13.46
CA VAL A 84 -13.76 2.99 -14.27
C VAL A 84 -14.89 2.74 -15.26
#